data_AF-E6V4H5-F1
#
_entry.id   AF-E6V4H5-F1
#
_cell.length_a   1.000
_cell.length_b   1.000
_cell.length_c   1.000
_cell.angle_alpha   90.00
_cell.angle_beta   90.00
_cell.angle_gamma   90.00
#
_symmetry.space_group_name_H-M   'P 1'
#
loop_
_entity.id
_entity.type
_entity.pdbx_description
1 polymer ?
#
loop_
_entity_poly.entity_id
_entity_poly.type
_entity_poly.pdbx_seq_one_letter_code
_entity_poly.pdbx_strand_id
1 'polypeptide(L)' 'MRSRRPPRPRSSSRRTQRGQVITEYVIVAGILAVMLFATFPGADRSVVALLIKAFRDAWSTYSYTLSYPL' A
#
# COMPACT_ATOMS: atom_id res chain seq x y z
N MET A 1 53.31 2.63 -31.65
CA MET A 1 52.00 1.94 -31.53
C MET A 1 51.33 2.36 -30.23
N ARG A 2 50.22 3.12 -30.28
CA ARG A 2 49.52 3.68 -29.10
C ARG A 2 48.42 2.73 -28.62
N SER A 3 48.60 2.20 -27.41
CA SER A 3 47.60 1.43 -26.66
C SER A 3 46.43 2.36 -26.26
N ARG A 4 45.24 2.14 -26.83
CA ARG A 4 43.99 2.76 -26.39
C ARG A 4 43.25 1.79 -25.48
N ARG A 5 43.31 2.01 -24.17
CA ARG A 5 42.43 1.29 -23.22
C ARG A 5 41.02 1.90 -23.26
N PRO A 6 39.95 1.10 -23.25
CA PRO A 6 38.60 1.62 -23.19
C PRO A 6 38.29 2.23 -21.82
N PRO A 7 37.45 3.29 -21.75
CA PRO A 7 37.03 3.88 -20.49
C PRO A 7 36.13 2.91 -19.73
N ARG A 8 36.48 2.61 -18.46
CA ARG A 8 35.60 1.86 -17.57
C ARG A 8 34.43 2.76 -17.15
N PRO A 9 33.16 2.34 -17.31
CA PRO A 9 32.04 3.10 -16.78
C PRO A 9 32.12 3.10 -15.26
N ARG A 10 32.25 4.29 -14.67
CA ARG A 10 32.21 4.49 -13.23
C ARG A 10 30.78 4.22 -12.74
N SER A 11 30.68 3.35 -11.73
CA SER A 11 29.48 2.96 -11.02
C SER A 11 28.82 4.14 -10.30
N SER A 12 28.02 4.93 -11.02
CA SER A 12 27.16 5.97 -10.44
C SER A 12 25.81 5.43 -9.94
N SER A 13 25.54 4.13 -10.09
CA SER A 13 24.25 3.48 -9.79
C SER A 13 23.87 3.39 -8.30
N ARG A 14 24.82 3.61 -7.37
CA ARG A 14 24.54 3.47 -5.92
C ARG A 14 23.66 4.58 -5.32
N ARG A 15 23.71 5.82 -5.85
CA ARG A 15 22.80 6.89 -5.38
C ARG A 15 21.42 6.79 -6.01
N THR A 16 21.34 6.39 -7.28
CA THR A 16 20.06 6.17 -7.98
C THR A 16 19.24 5.06 -7.35
N GLN A 17 19.87 3.97 -6.90
CA GLN A 17 19.15 2.86 -6.24
C GLN A 17 18.39 3.29 -4.97
N ARG A 18 18.96 4.17 -4.14
CA ARG A 18 18.26 4.62 -2.92
C ARG A 18 17.06 5.51 -3.22
N GLY A 19 17.18 6.39 -4.22
CA GLY A 19 16.06 7.24 -4.66
C GLY A 19 14.95 6.44 -5.33
N GLN A 20 15.31 5.42 -6.13
CA GLN A 20 14.35 4.51 -6.77
C GLN A 20 13.48 3.78 -5.74
N VAL A 21 14.09 3.28 -4.66
CA VAL A 21 13.38 2.58 -3.59
C VAL A 21 12.40 3.50 -2.85
N ILE A 22 12.77 4.75 -2.57
CA ILE A 22 11.86 5.72 -1.92
C ILE A 22 10.66 6.02 -2.83
N THR A 23 10.91 6.30 -4.11
CA THR A 23 9.85 6.56 -5.09
C THR A 23 8.90 5.36 -5.21
N GLU A 24 9.43 4.15 -5.21
CA GLU A 24 8.63 2.93 -5.24
C GLU A 24 7.72 2.82 -4.01
N TYR A 25 8.26 3.03 -2.80
CA TYR A 25 7.44 3.02 -1.58
C TYR A 25 6.36 4.10 -1.57
N VAL A 26 6.67 5.30 -2.06
CA VAL A 26 5.69 6.39 -2.13
C VAL A 26 4.58 6.07 -3.13
N ILE A 27 4.91 5.48 -4.28
CA ILE A 27 3.92 5.05 -5.28
C ILE A 27 3.02 3.95 -4.70
N VAL A 28 3.61 2.91 -4.10
CA VAL A 28 2.84 1.81 -3.50
C VAL A 28 1.96 2.30 -2.36
N ALA A 29 2.49 3.13 -1.46
CA ALA A 29 1.72 3.74 -0.37
C ALA A 29 0.59 4.63 -0.91
N GLY A 30 0.83 5.39 -1.97
CA GLY A 30 -0.18 6.20 -2.65
C GLY A 30 -1.30 5.36 -3.26
N ILE A 31 -0.96 4.27 -3.96
CA ILE A 31 -1.95 3.34 -4.53
C ILE A 31 -2.80 2.70 -3.42
N LEU A 32 -2.17 2.24 -2.35
CA LEU A 32 -2.87 1.68 -1.19
C LEU A 32 -3.79 2.71 -0.54
N ALA A 33 -3.32 3.95 -0.34
CA ALA A 33 -4.14 5.01 0.21
C ALA A 33 -5.37 5.30 -0.69
N VAL A 34 -5.19 5.36 -2.00
CA VAL A 34 -6.31 5.53 -2.94
C VAL A 34 -7.26 4.34 -2.88
N MET A 35 -6.79 3.10 -2.89
CA MET A 35 -7.65 1.92 -2.79
C MET A 35 -8.45 1.86 -1.49
N LEU A 36 -7.85 2.30 -0.37
CA LEU A 36 -8.49 2.25 0.94
C LEU A 36 -9.47 3.41 1.17
N PHE A 37 -9.15 4.60 0.67
CA PHE A 37 -9.85 5.84 1.01
C PHE A 37 -10.61 6.50 -0.14
N ALA A 38 -10.27 6.21 -1.40
CA ALA A 38 -11.06 6.73 -2.51
C ALA A 38 -12.42 6.02 -2.54
N THR A 39 -13.46 6.81 -2.70
CA THR A 39 -14.81 6.34 -2.94
C THR A 39 -14.88 5.77 -4.35
N PHE A 40 -15.27 4.49 -4.49
CA PHE A 40 -15.48 3.89 -5.81
C PHE A 40 -16.60 4.63 -6.54
N PRO A 41 -16.48 4.95 -7.84
CA PRO A 41 -17.58 5.54 -8.60
C PRO A 41 -18.76 4.55 -8.59
N GLY A 42 -19.84 4.90 -7.90
CA GLY A 42 -21.03 4.05 -7.69
C GLY A 42 -21.16 3.43 -6.28
N ALA A 43 -20.20 3.61 -5.39
CA ALA A 43 -20.32 3.26 -3.98
C ALA A 43 -20.04 4.49 -3.10
N ASP A 44 -21.05 4.98 -2.38
CA ASP A 44 -20.95 6.19 -1.56
C ASP A 44 -20.05 6.05 -0.31
N ARG A 45 -19.31 4.94 -0.18
CA ARG A 45 -18.53 4.58 1.02
C ARG A 45 -17.16 4.02 0.65
N SER A 46 -16.12 4.44 1.38
CA SER A 46 -14.77 3.91 1.27
C SER A 46 -14.68 2.46 1.81
N VAL A 47 -13.64 1.72 1.41
CA VAL A 47 -13.39 0.35 1.89
C VAL A 47 -13.29 0.30 3.42
N VAL A 48 -12.64 1.31 4.02
CA VAL A 48 -12.56 1.47 5.47
C VAL A 48 -13.95 1.62 6.10
N ALA A 49 -14.84 2.41 5.49
CA ALA A 49 -16.20 2.58 5.98
C ALA A 49 -17.02 1.28 5.90
N LEU A 50 -16.80 0.46 4.85
CA LEU A 50 -17.41 -0.86 4.73
C LEU A 50 -16.89 -1.82 5.81
N LEU A 51 -15.57 -1.80 6.08
CA LEU A 51 -14.96 -2.63 7.12
C LEU A 51 -15.51 -2.28 8.51
N ILE A 52 -15.60 -0.99 8.85
CA ILE A 52 -16.16 -0.54 10.14
C ILE A 52 -17.62 -0.98 10.27
N LYS A 53 -18.41 -0.87 9.20
CA LYS A 53 -19.80 -1.32 9.21
C LYS A 53 -19.89 -2.83 9.43
N ALA A 54 -19.14 -3.62 8.66
CA ALA A 54 -19.13 -5.07 8.78
C ALA A 54 -18.70 -5.53 10.17
N PHE A 55 -17.70 -4.88 10.76
CA PHE A 55 -17.27 -5.18 12.13
C PHE A 55 -18.37 -4.89 13.15
N ARG A 56 -19.09 -3.76 13.01
CA ARG A 56 -20.19 -3.41 13.90
C ARG A 56 -21.36 -4.39 13.78
N ASP A 57 -21.71 -4.81 12.57
CA ASP A 57 -22.76 -5.80 12.33
C ASP A 57 -22.38 -7.19 12.89
N ALA A 58 -21.13 -7.61 12.69
CA ALA A 58 -20.61 -8.84 13.29
C ALA A 58 -20.62 -8.77 14.82
N TRP A 59 -20.18 -7.65 15.42
CA TRP A 59 -20.19 -7.46 16.86
C TRP A 59 -21.60 -7.52 17.43
N SER A 60 -22.59 -6.89 16.79
CA SER A 60 -23.99 -7.03 17.24
C SER A 60 -24.46 -8.47 17.18
N THR A 61 -24.11 -9.20 16.13
CA THR A 61 -24.55 -10.60 15.96
C THR A 61 -23.91 -11.52 17.00
N TYR A 62 -22.59 -11.38 17.22
CA TYR A 62 -21.86 -12.25 18.14
C TYR A 62 -22.00 -11.84 19.62
N SER A 63 -22.28 -10.57 19.92
CA SER A 63 -22.55 -10.15 21.30
C SER A 63 -23.76 -10.88 21.87
N TYR A 64 -24.82 -11.09 21.08
CA TYR A 64 -25.97 -11.87 21.51
C TYR A 64 -25.65 -13.36 21.73
N THR A 65 -24.69 -13.92 20.99
CA THR A 65 -24.23 -15.29 21.20
C THR A 65 -23.30 -15.42 22.41
N LEU A 66 -22.56 -14.37 22.77
CA LEU A 66 -21.63 -14.39 23.90
C LEU A 66 -22.33 -14.08 25.24
N SER A 67 -23.42 -13.30 25.22
CA SER A 67 -24.20 -12.95 26.43
C SER A 67 -25.26 -13.99 26.79
N TYR A 68 -25.43 -15.05 25.99
CA TYR A 68 -26.27 -16.18 26.33
C TYR A 68 -25.42 -17.23 27.07
N PRO A 69 -25.63 -17.47 28.38
CA PRO A 69 -25.06 -18.65 29.01
C PRO A 69 -25.82 -19.86 28.45
N LEU A 70 -25.09 -20.83 27.90
CA LEU A 70 -25.56 -22.22 27.87
C LEU A 70 -25.64 -22.74 29.30
#